data_AF-A0A0K0DFH1-F1
#
_entry.id   AF-A0A0K0DFH1-F1
#
_cell.length_a   1.000
_cell.length_b   1.000
_cell.length_c   1.000
_cell.angle_alpha   90.00
_cell.angle_beta   90.00
_cell.angle_gamma   90.00
#
_symmetry.space_group_name_H-M   'P 1'
#
loop_
_entity.id
_entity.type
_entity.pdbx_description
1 polymer ?
#
loop_
_entity_poly.entity_id
_entity_poly.type
_entity_poly.pdbx_seq_one_letter_code
_entity_poly.pdbx_strand_id
1 'polypeptide(L)'
;MRLVIEEALNKLPYTELTVTTPTHCQYKGIQFMRGNCGVSLCRSGEAMEFALRQCCRSIRICKMLIGKWRFNVIENITFTI
;
A
#
# COMPACT_ATOMS: atom_id res chain seq x y z
N MET A 1 6.67 8.56 -10.11
CA MET A 1 6.32 7.26 -9.49
C MET A 1 4.84 7.11 -9.08
N ARG A 2 3.99 8.14 -9.17
CA ARG A 2 2.57 8.04 -8.76
C ARG A 2 1.72 7.12 -9.66
N LEU A 3 1.92 7.17 -10.97
CA LEU A 3 1.20 6.33 -11.94
C LEU A 3 1.39 4.82 -11.66
N VAL A 4 2.61 4.41 -11.33
CA VAL A 4 2.93 3.01 -11.01
C VAL A 4 2.16 2.53 -9.77
N ILE A 5 1.96 3.42 -8.80
CA ILE A 5 1.22 3.12 -7.57
C ILE A 5 -0.28 3.06 -7.85
N GLU A 6 -0.82 3.97 -8.64
CA GLU A 6 -2.24 3.94 -9.04
C GLU A 6 -2.56 2.65 -9.82
N GLU A 7 -1.70 2.24 -10.75
CA GLU A 7 -1.83 0.95 -11.44
C GLU A 7 -1.71 -0.25 -10.49
N ALA A 8 -0.79 -0.21 -9.52
CA ALA A 8 -0.67 -1.27 -8.52
C ALA A 8 -1.90 -1.37 -7.59
N LEU A 9 -2.49 -0.24 -7.21
CA LEU A 9 -3.73 -0.17 -6.42
C LEU A 9 -4.93 -0.75 -7.20
N ASN A 10 -4.96 -0.60 -8.52
CA ASN A 10 -6.00 -1.18 -9.36
C ASN A 10 -5.92 -2.72 -9.46
N LYS A 11 -4.77 -3.31 -9.15
CA LYS A 11 -4.60 -4.78 -9.08
C LYS A 11 -5.03 -5.37 -7.74
N LEU A 12 -5.24 -4.54 -6.71
CA LEU A 12 -5.68 -4.99 -5.40
C LEU A 12 -7.19 -5.25 -5.38
N PRO A 13 -7.67 -6.16 -4.52
CA PRO A 13 -9.10 -6.45 -4.41
C PRO A 13 -9.85 -5.20 -3.91
N TYR A 14 -10.84 -4.77 -4.69
CA TYR A 14 -11.79 -3.72 -4.35
C TYR A 14 -13.22 -4.26 -4.42
N THR A 15 -14.11 -3.63 -3.67
CA THR A 15 -15.54 -3.96 -3.65
C THR A 15 -16.34 -2.80 -4.20
N GLU A 16 -17.30 -3.07 -5.06
CA GLU A 16 -18.23 -2.06 -5.57
C GLU A 16 -19.17 -1.62 -4.44
N LEU A 17 -19.24 -0.32 -4.17
CA LEU A 17 -20.08 0.25 -3.13
C LEU A 17 -20.96 1.34 -3.75
N THR A 18 -22.27 1.20 -3.63
CA THR A 18 -23.20 2.26 -4.00
C THR A 18 -23.39 3.17 -2.79
N VAL A 19 -23.02 4.45 -2.92
CA VAL A 19 -23.22 5.46 -1.88
C VAL A 19 -24.36 6.38 -2.26
N THR A 20 -25.20 6.72 -1.28
CA THR A 20 -26.26 7.71 -1.45
C THR A 20 -25.68 9.09 -1.19
N THR A 21 -25.65 9.94 -2.21
CA THR A 21 -25.22 11.34 -2.05
C THR A 21 -26.24 12.12 -1.21
N PRO A 22 -25.84 13.22 -0.56
CA PRO A 22 -26.78 14.09 0.16
C PRO A 22 -27.88 14.66 -0.76
N THR A 23 -27.68 14.64 -2.08
CA THR A 23 -28.67 15.01 -3.11
C THR A 23 -29.66 13.87 -3.43
N HIS A 24 -29.68 12.78 -2.66
CA HIS A 24 -30.57 11.63 -2.86
C HIS A 24 -30.36 10.86 -4.18
N CYS A 25 -29.16 10.95 -4.76
CA CYS A 25 -28.79 10.16 -5.93
C CYS A 25 -27.88 8.99 -5.52
N GLN A 26 -28.07 7.83 -6.14
CA GLN A 26 -27.19 6.69 -5.94
C GLN A 26 -25.96 6.80 -6.85
N TYR A 27 -24.78 6.83 -6.25
CA TYR A 27 -23.51 6.84 -6.96
C TYR A 27 -22.80 5.50 -6.77
N LYS A 28 -22.55 4.80 -7.89
CA LYS A 28 -21.73 3.57 -7.88
C LYS A 28 -20.26 3.96 -7.78
N GLY A 29 -19.67 3.72 -6.62
CA GLY A 29 -18.25 3.90 -6.36
C GLY A 29 -17.54 2.56 -6.14
N ILE A 30 -16.24 2.67 -5.89
CA ILE A 30 -15.39 1.57 -5.46
C ILE A 30 -14.90 1.82 -4.03
N GLN A 31 -14.82 0.76 -3.25
CA GLN A 31 -14.27 0.79 -1.91
C GLN A 31 -13.11 -0.19 -1.83
N PHE A 32 -11.94 0.32 -1.44
CA PHE A 32 -10.78 -0.53 -1.16
C PHE A 32 -11.00 -1.29 0.16
N MET A 33 -10.62 -2.57 0.16
CA MET A 33 -10.67 -3.38 1.38
C MET A 33 -9.70 -2.82 2.43
N ARG A 34 -10.11 -2.84 3.70
CA ARG A 34 -9.23 -2.46 4.81
C ARG A 34 -8.27 -3.60 5.11
N GLY A 35 -7.00 -3.29 5.33
CA GLY A 35 -5.98 -4.27 5.74
C GLY A 35 -4.73 -4.32 4.86
N ASN A 36 -4.68 -3.54 3.78
CA ASN A 36 -3.53 -3.51 2.89
C ASN A 36 -2.30 -2.97 3.63
N CYS A 37 -1.18 -3.69 3.51
CA CYS A 37 0.12 -3.30 4.03
C CYS A 37 1.08 -3.11 2.86
N GLY A 38 1.85 -2.03 2.87
CA GLY A 38 2.99 -1.85 1.97
C GLY A 38 4.25 -2.41 2.59
N VAL A 39 5.12 -3.03 1.79
CA VAL A 39 6.48 -3.38 2.21
C VAL A 39 7.46 -2.61 1.34
N SER A 40 8.38 -1.90 1.97
CA SER A 40 9.41 -1.09 1.32
C SER A 40 10.78 -1.72 1.54
N LEU A 41 11.55 -1.90 0.46
CA LEU A 41 12.89 -2.48 0.51
C LEU A 41 13.95 -1.39 0.58
N CYS A 42 14.65 -1.26 1.71
CA CYS A 42 15.73 -0.27 1.86
C CYS A 42 16.98 -0.66 1.06
N ARG A 43 17.73 0.29 0.47
CA ARG A 43 17.59 1.77 0.51
C ARG A 43 16.77 2.35 -0.65
N SER A 44 16.51 1.57 -1.71
CA SER A 44 15.89 2.05 -2.95
C SER A 44 14.37 2.22 -2.88
N GLY A 45 13.70 1.55 -1.94
CA GLY A 45 12.26 1.55 -1.75
C GLY A 45 11.69 2.80 -1.07
N GLU A 46 12.53 3.66 -0.46
CA GLU A 46 12.05 4.87 0.22
C GLU A 46 11.30 5.84 -0.71
N ALA A 47 11.69 5.90 -1.99
CA ALA A 47 10.99 6.72 -2.98
C ALA A 47 9.55 6.25 -3.24
N MET A 48 9.29 4.95 -3.12
CA MET A 48 7.97 4.37 -3.31
C MET A 48 7.08 4.55 -2.07
N GLU A 49 7.67 4.53 -0.88
CA GLU A 49 6.99 4.86 0.38
C GLU A 49 6.43 6.29 0.36
N PHE A 50 7.23 7.26 -0.07
CA PHE A 50 6.79 8.65 -0.14
C PHE A 50 5.57 8.82 -1.05
N ALA A 51 5.60 8.22 -2.23
CA ALA A 51 4.50 8.31 -3.18
C ALA A 51 3.24 7.55 -2.71
N LEU A 52 3.39 6.41 -2.03
CA LEU A 52 2.25 5.71 -1.41
C LEU A 52 1.58 6.54 -0.31
N ARG A 53 2.37 7.26 0.49
CA ARG A 53 1.87 8.09 1.59
C ARG A 53 1.10 9.33 1.10
N GLN A 54 1.39 9.81 -0.11
CA GLN A 54 0.63 10.88 -0.78
C GLN A 54 -0.75 10.40 -1.26
N CYS A 55 -0.89 9.15 -1.69
CA CYS A 55 -2.15 8.58 -2.15
C CYS A 55 -3.00 8.01 -1.00
N CYS A 56 -2.37 7.34 -0.04
CA CYS A 56 -3.05 6.62 1.04
C CYS A 56 -2.48 7.01 2.40
N ARG A 57 -3.14 7.95 3.10
CA ARG A 57 -2.68 8.51 4.39
C ARG A 57 -2.69 7.52 5.55
N SER A 58 -3.36 6.38 5.40
CA SER A 58 -3.61 5.40 6.48
C SER A 58 -3.01 4.01 6.22
N ILE A 59 -2.13 3.85 5.23
CA ILE A 59 -1.56 2.54 4.93
C ILE A 59 -0.41 2.20 5.89
N ARG A 60 -0.38 0.97 6.39
CA ARG A 60 0.75 0.47 7.21
C ARG A 60 1.90 0.10 6.28
N ILE A 61 3.10 0.63 6.55
CA ILE A 61 4.29 0.38 5.72
C ILE A 61 5.35 -0.29 6.59
N CYS A 62 5.82 -1.45 6.18
CA CYS A 62 6.93 -2.14 6.81
C CYS A 62 8.21 -1.90 6.00
N LYS A 63 9.33 -1.60 6.67
CA LYS A 63 10.64 -1.49 6.03
C LYS A 63 11.39 -2.82 6.17
N MET A 64 11.90 -3.32 5.05
CA MET A 64 12.72 -4.53 4.98
C MET A 64 14.10 -4.16 4.43
N LEU A 65 15.16 -4.58 5.10
CA LEU A 65 16.54 -4.37 4.67
C LEU A 65 17.14 -5.71 4.23
N ILE A 66 17.70 -5.78 3.02
CA ILE A 66 18.36 -7.00 2.51
C ILE A 66 19.86 -6.72 2.38
N GLY A 67 20.68 -7.49 3.12
CA GLY A 67 22.15 -7.46 3.08
C GLY A 67 22.76 -8.73 2.49
N LYS A 68 24.01 -8.67 2.00
CA LYS A 68 24.65 -9.72 1.19
C LYS A 68 25.22 -10.94 1.96
N TRP A 69 24.81 -11.21 3.20
CA TRP A 69 25.28 -12.41 3.93
C TRP A 69 24.13 -13.10 4.68
N ARG A 70 24.02 -14.42 4.43
CA ARG A 70 23.01 -15.40 4.91
C ARG A 70 21.63 -15.37 4.22
N PHE A 71 21.51 -16.24 3.22
CA PHE A 71 20.27 -16.99 2.96
C PHE A 71 20.04 -17.99 4.11
N ASN A 72 19.51 -17.52 5.24
CA ASN A 72 18.88 -18.37 6.26
C ASN A 72 17.51 -17.77 6.51
N VAL A 73 16.50 -18.51 6.10
CA VAL A 73 15.09 -18.14 6.15
C VAL A 73 14.71 -17.85 7.62
N ILE A 74 14.25 -16.61 7.90
CA ILE A 74 13.42 -16.14 9.04
C ILE A 74 14.03 -15.17 10.11
N GLU A 75 15.32 -15.13 10.47
CA GLU A 75 15.68 -14.53 11.80
C GLU A 75 16.26 -13.09 11.90
N ASN A 76 16.28 -12.23 10.88
CA ASN A 76 16.67 -10.82 11.10
C ASN A 76 15.84 -9.82 10.28
N ILE A 77 14.51 -9.95 10.31
CA ILE A 77 13.68 -8.81 9.92
C ILE A 77 13.71 -7.84 11.11
N THR A 78 14.64 -6.89 11.10
CA THR A 78 14.56 -5.75 12.01
C THR A 78 13.37 -4.90 11.55
N PHE A 79 12.19 -5.22 12.05
CA PHE A 79 11.00 -4.39 11.90
C PHE A 79 11.27 -3.10 12.69
N THR A 80 11.70 -2.04 12.00
CA THR A 80 11.58 -0.69 12.56
C THR A 80 10.11 -0.30 12.41
N ILE A 81 9.31 -0.57 13.45
CA ILE A 81 7.96 -0.02 13.62
C ILE A 81 8.02 1.49 13.87
#